data_AF-A0A661QH38-F1
#
_entry.id   AF-A0A661QH38-F1
#
_cell.length_a   1.000
_cell.length_b   1.000
_cell.length_c   1.000
_cell.angle_alpha   90.00
_cell.angle_beta   90.00
_cell.angle_gamma   90.00
#
_symmetry.space_group_name_H-M   'P 1'
#
loop_
_entity.id
_entity.type
_entity.pdbx_description
1 polymer ?
#
loop_
_entity_poly.entity_id
_entity_poly.type
_entity_poly.pdbx_seq_one_letter_code
_entity_poly.pdbx_strand_id
1 'polypeptide(L)' 'MTTAFRVSGEILEYIKAGGWTTIEEIIEQAGIAPAKSIKILDFLSEFGFIEFDSDNTRIRITDLGERFLELPEI' A
#
# COMPACT_ATOMS: atom_id res chain seq x y z
N MET A 1 18.41 -0.57 -8.36
CA MET A 1 17.71 -1.77 -7.86
C MET A 1 16.74 -1.30 -6.79
N THR A 2 15.45 -1.19 -7.11
CA THR A 2 14.44 -0.76 -6.13
C THR A 2 14.12 -1.94 -5.24
N THR A 3 14.37 -1.81 -3.94
CA THR A 3 14.10 -2.89 -2.97
C THR A 3 12.61 -3.00 -2.71
N ALA A 4 12.14 -4.19 -2.34
CA ALA A 4 10.72 -4.41 -1.98
C ALA A 4 10.25 -3.48 -0.86
N PHE A 5 11.16 -3.10 0.06
CA PHE A 5 10.93 -2.13 1.12
C PHE A 5 10.53 -0.75 0.56
N ARG A 6 11.31 -0.23 -0.40
CA ARG A 6 11.05 1.09 -0.99
C ARG A 6 9.71 1.15 -1.74
N VAL A 7 9.41 0.10 -2.51
CA VAL A 7 8.13 0.00 -3.23
C VAL A 7 6.95 -0.07 -2.25
N SER A 8 7.09 -0.81 -1.15
CA SER A 8 6.04 -0.94 -0.13
C SER A 8 5.81 0.39 0.60
N GLY A 9 6.88 1.11 0.94
CA GLY A 9 6.80 2.45 1.54
C GLY A 9 6.14 3.47 0.61
N GLU A 10 6.53 3.49 -0.68
CA GLU A 10 5.92 4.39 -1.69
C GLU A 10 4.41 4.13 -1.85
N ILE A 11 3.98 2.86 -1.84
CA ILE A 11 2.55 2.49 -1.89
C ILE A 11 1.82 2.94 -0.62
N LEU A 12 2.41 2.72 0.57
CA LEU A 12 1.81 3.11 1.83
C LEU A 12 1.67 4.64 1.98
N GLU A 13 2.70 5.41 1.59
CA GLU A 13 2.65 6.88 1.54
C GLU A 13 1.53 7.37 0.62
N TYR A 14 1.35 6.73 -0.52
CA TYR A 14 0.27 7.08 -1.45
C TYR A 14 -1.11 6.81 -0.85
N ILE A 15 -1.32 5.68 -0.18
CA ILE A 15 -2.59 5.36 0.49
C ILE A 15 -2.85 6.32 1.65
N LYS A 16 -1.82 6.69 2.43
CA LYS A 16 -1.92 7.63 3.56
C LYS A 16 -2.47 8.99 3.15
N ALA A 17 -2.16 9.47 1.95
CA ALA A 17 -2.59 10.78 1.48
C ALA A 17 -4.11 10.90 1.22
N GLY A 18 -4.86 9.79 1.14
CA GLY A 18 -6.22 9.77 0.57
C GLY A 18 -7.35 9.15 1.41
N GLY A 19 -7.09 8.60 2.59
CA GLY A 19 -8.11 7.82 3.29
C GLY A 19 -8.44 6.52 2.53
N TRP A 20 -9.70 6.31 2.13
CA TRP A 20 -10.06 5.19 1.26
C TRP A 20 -9.70 5.49 -0.20
N THR A 21 -8.74 4.75 -0.75
CA THR A 21 -8.26 4.90 -2.13
C THR A 21 -8.59 3.65 -2.95
N THR A 22 -8.92 3.79 -4.23
CA THR A 22 -9.23 2.62 -5.07
C THR A 22 -7.97 1.85 -5.46
N ILE A 23 -8.10 0.53 -5.66
CA ILE A 23 -6.99 -0.30 -6.15
C ILE A 23 -6.51 0.18 -7.53
N GLU A 24 -7.42 0.64 -8.39
CA GLU A 24 -7.10 1.14 -9.73
C GLU A 24 -6.20 2.38 -9.68
N GLU A 25 -6.52 3.36 -8.84
CA GLU A 25 -5.70 4.56 -8.62
C GLU A 25 -4.29 4.18 -8.12
N ILE A 26 -4.19 3.21 -7.21
CA ILE A 26 -2.90 2.76 -6.67
C ILE A 26 -2.07 2.08 -7.74
N ILE A 27 -2.68 1.24 -8.58
CA ILE A 27 -1.99 0.55 -9.67
C ILE A 27 -1.47 1.56 -10.70
N GLU A 28 -2.28 2.56 -11.06
CA GLU A 28 -1.90 3.61 -12.00
C GLU A 28 -0.73 4.44 -11.46
N GLN A 29 -0.79 4.83 -10.19
CA GLN A 29 0.23 5.69 -9.56
C GLN A 29 1.52 4.96 -9.23
N ALA A 30 1.45 3.69 -8.83
CA ALA A 30 2.64 2.91 -8.51
C ALA A 30 3.54 2.66 -9.74
N GLY A 31 3.00 2.78 -10.97
CA GLY A 31 3.76 2.49 -12.19
C GLY A 31 4.24 1.03 -12.27
N ILE A 32 3.61 0.13 -11.51
CA ILE A 32 3.93 -1.29 -11.41
C ILE A 32 2.86 -2.09 -12.16
N ALA A 33 3.29 -3.20 -12.79
CA ALA A 33 2.38 -4.12 -13.45
C ALA A 33 1.24 -4.56 -12.51
N PRO A 34 -0.03 -4.52 -12.95
CA PRO A 34 -1.20 -4.76 -12.08
C PRO A 34 -1.09 -6.04 -11.23
N ALA A 35 -0.68 -7.14 -11.84
CA ALA A 35 -0.52 -8.42 -11.15
C ALA A 35 0.52 -8.40 -10.02
N LYS A 36 1.55 -7.55 -10.14
CA LYS A 36 2.57 -7.39 -9.10
C LYS A 36 2.08 -6.44 -8.01
N SER A 37 1.37 -5.38 -8.37
CA SER A 37 0.73 -4.46 -7.41
C SER A 37 -0.25 -5.20 -6.51
N ILE A 38 -1.12 -6.04 -7.08
CA ILE A 38 -2.07 -6.87 -6.31
C ILE A 38 -1.33 -7.73 -5.28
N LYS A 39 -0.26 -8.42 -5.67
CA LYS A 39 0.53 -9.24 -4.72
C LYS A 39 1.16 -8.42 -3.59
N ILE A 40 1.55 -7.17 -3.85
CA ILE A 40 2.10 -6.29 -2.82
C ILE A 40 0.98 -5.83 -1.88
N LEU A 41 -0.19 -5.50 -2.41
CA LEU A 41 -1.36 -5.15 -1.60
C LEU A 41 -1.82 -6.32 -0.72
N ASP A 42 -1.87 -7.53 -1.28
CA ASP A 42 -2.18 -8.75 -0.53
C ASP A 42 -1.18 -8.95 0.62
N PHE A 43 0.12 -8.81 0.34
CA PHE A 43 1.17 -8.88 1.36
C PHE A 43 0.97 -7.80 2.44
N LEU A 44 0.78 -6.54 2.05
CA LEU A 44 0.57 -5.44 3.01
C LEU A 44 -0.67 -5.68 3.89
N SER A 45 -1.73 -6.25 3.32
CA SER A 45 -2.94 -6.61 4.06
C SER A 45 -2.72 -7.81 4.99
N GLU A 46 -1.98 -8.83 4.55
CA GLU A 46 -1.64 -10.01 5.35
C GLU A 46 -0.91 -9.63 6.65
N PHE A 47 -0.02 -8.63 6.57
CA PHE A 47 0.71 -8.10 7.74
C PHE A 47 -0.04 -6.98 8.47
N GLY A 48 -1.25 -6.62 8.03
CA GLY A 48 -2.12 -5.65 8.70
C GLY A 48 -1.71 -4.19 8.52
N PHE A 49 -0.89 -3.86 7.52
CA PHE A 49 -0.52 -2.47 7.21
C PHE A 49 -1.64 -1.71 6.48
N ILE A 50 -2.48 -2.44 5.73
CA ILE A 50 -3.64 -1.90 5.03
C ILE A 50 -4.86 -2.79 5.29
N GLU A 51 -6.04 -2.24 5.04
CA GLU A 51 -7.30 -3.00 5.06
C GLU A 51 -8.16 -2.64 3.85
N PHE A 52 -8.90 -3.64 3.36
CA PHE A 52 -9.83 -3.50 2.25
C PHE A 52 -11.23 -3.10 2.73
N ASP A 53 -11.98 -2.43 1.86
CA ASP A 53 -13.40 -2.21 2.09
C ASP A 53 -14.22 -3.49 1.85
N SER A 54 -15.52 -3.45 2.15
CA SER A 54 -16.40 -4.62 2.08
C SER A 54 -16.44 -5.27 0.69
N ASP A 55 -16.21 -4.48 -0.35
CA ASP A 55 -16.26 -4.90 -1.76
C ASP A 55 -14.86 -5.24 -2.31
N ASN A 56 -13.79 -5.12 -1.51
CA ASN A 56 -12.39 -5.25 -1.91
C ASN A 56 -12.01 -4.38 -3.12
N THR A 57 -12.62 -3.20 -3.24
CA THR A 57 -12.34 -2.23 -4.33
C THR A 57 -11.49 -1.06 -3.86
N ARG A 58 -11.55 -0.78 -2.55
CA ARG A 58 -10.81 0.30 -1.91
C ARG A 58 -9.96 -0.23 -0.77
N ILE A 59 -8.90 0.50 -0.49
CA ILE A 59 -7.92 0.22 0.54
C ILE A 59 -7.63 1.48 1.31
N ARG A 60 -7.39 1.32 2.61
CA ARG A 60 -6.87 2.38 3.46
C ARG A 60 -5.71 1.85 4.29
N ILE A 61 -4.86 2.77 4.73
CA ILE A 61 -3.78 2.46 5.66
C ILE A 61 -4.36 2.25 7.06
N THR A 62 -3.79 1.31 7.81
CA THR A 62 -4.11 1.10 9.22
C THR A 62 -3.15 1.89 10.10
N ASP A 63 -3.44 2.02 11.40
CA ASP A 63 -2.52 2.60 12.38
C ASP A 63 -1.13 1.93 12.37
N LEU A 64 -1.07 0.62 12.08
CA LEU A 64 0.20 -0.10 11.96
C LEU A 64 0.98 0.33 10.71
N GLY A 65 0.29 0.48 9.58
CA GLY A 65 0.86 1.03 8.34
C GLY A 65 1.41 2.43 8.53
N GLU A 66 0.68 3.30 9.22
CA GLU A 66 1.14 4.66 9.48
C GLU A 66 2.41 4.69 10.33
N ARG A 67 2.46 3.89 11.41
CA ARG A 67 3.65 3.78 12.26
C ARG A 67 4.85 3.20 11.54
N PHE A 68 4.64 2.33 10.55
CA PHE A 68 5.71 1.79 9.72
C PHE A 68 6.38 2.89 8.89
N LEU A 69 5.60 3.85 8.38
CA LEU A 69 6.11 5.00 7.62
C LEU A 69 6.92 5.98 8.48
N GLU A 70 6.71 5.99 9.80
CA GLU A 70 7.45 6.84 10.74
C GLU A 70 8.80 6.24 11.17
N LEU A 71 9.10 5.00 10.79
CA LEU A 71 10.37 4.36 11.13
C LEU A 71 11.53 5.03 10.39
N PRO A 72 12.68 5.26 11.06
CA PRO A 72 13.84 5.86 10.41
C PRO A 72 14.39 4.93 9.32
N GLU A 73 14.82 5.52 8.19
CA GLU A 73 15.59 4.80 7.18
C GLU A 73 16.92 4.34 7.80
N ILE A 74 17.14 3.02 7.84
CA ILE A 74 18.33 2.37 8.38
C ILE A 74 19.36 2.09 7.29
#